data_AF-A0A7Y6XTA3-F1
#
_entry.id   AF-A0A7Y6XTA3-F1
#
_cell.length_a   1.000
_cell.length_b   1.000
_cell.length_c   1.000
_cell.angle_alpha   90.00
_cell.angle_beta   90.00
_cell.angle_gamma   90.00
#
_symmetry.space_group_name_H-M   'P 1'
#
loop_
_entity.id
_entity.type
_entity.pdbx_description
1 polymer ?
#
loop_
_entity_poly.entity_id
_entity_poly.type
_entity_poly.pdbx_seq_one_letter_code
_entity_poly.pdbx_strand_id
1 'polypeptide(L)'
;MEGVNHPEVHQCLVGPEGFTNTIRTMNVREGGIFDFTMHTTDGTDFVNYYHYTEIKPLEKLIMSHQEHPKFNIEVELFPKGEQTKVT
;
A
#
# COMPACT_ATOMS: atom_id res chain seq x y z
N MET A 1 1.69 7.33 23.12
CA MET A 1 0.78 7.73 22.02
C MET A 1 1.46 8.87 21.31
N GLU A 2 2.35 8.56 20.37
CA GLU A 2 3.01 9.58 19.54
C GLU A 2 2.86 9.15 18.09
N GLY A 3 2.27 10.06 17.32
CA GLY A 3 1.92 9.86 15.93
C GLY A 3 3.17 9.78 15.07
N VAL A 4 3.27 8.70 14.31
CA VAL A 4 4.23 8.58 13.21
C VAL A 4 3.65 9.32 12.01
N ASN A 5 3.72 10.65 12.03
CA ASN A 5 3.68 11.48 10.83
C ASN A 5 5.12 11.68 10.36
N HIS A 6 5.73 10.64 9.77
CA HIS A 6 6.98 10.79 9.04
C HIS A 6 6.66 11.27 7.62
N PRO A 7 7.11 12.48 7.21
CA PRO A 7 6.83 13.05 5.90
C PRO A 7 7.57 12.35 4.74
N GLU A 8 8.34 11.29 5.02
CA GLU A 8 9.28 10.68 4.08
C GLU A 8 8.72 9.42 3.40
N VAL A 9 7.53 8.95 3.80
CA VAL A 9 6.79 7.90 3.09
C VAL A 9 5.94 8.52 1.95
N HIS A 10 6.54 9.38 1.12
CA HIS A 10 5.86 9.96 -0.05
C HIS A 10 6.38 9.41 -1.39
N GLN A 11 7.39 8.53 -1.41
CA GLN A 11 7.97 7.98 -2.64
C GLN A 11 7.98 6.44 -2.72
N CYS A 12 6.96 5.77 -2.18
CA CYS A 12 6.66 4.40 -2.60
C CYS A 12 5.15 4.23 -2.76
N LEU A 13 4.54 5.09 -3.56
CA LEU A 13 3.14 4.97 -3.94
C LEU A 13 3.13 4.20 -5.27
N VAL A 14 3.28 2.88 -5.17
CA VAL A 14 2.96 1.84 -6.17
C VAL A 14 2.73 2.32 -7.62
N GLY A 15 3.71 2.08 -8.49
CA GLY A 15 3.62 2.29 -9.93
C GLY A 15 5.01 2.39 -10.59
N PRO A 16 5.16 2.06 -11.89
CA PRO A 16 6.39 2.35 -12.64
C PRO A 16 6.72 3.85 -12.68
N GLU A 17 7.96 4.19 -13.10
CA GLU A 17 8.37 5.59 -13.27
C GLU A 17 7.39 6.36 -14.16
N GLY A 18 7.00 7.56 -13.72
CA GLY A 18 6.04 8.43 -14.42
C GLY A 18 4.57 8.20 -14.04
N PHE A 19 4.25 7.18 -13.25
CA PHE A 19 2.89 6.98 -12.75
C PHE A 19 2.62 7.91 -11.57
N THR A 20 1.39 8.38 -11.46
CA THR A 20 0.92 9.15 -10.30
C THR A 20 -0.28 8.46 -9.66
N ASN A 21 -0.56 8.75 -8.38
CA ASN A 21 -1.65 8.10 -7.66
C ASN A 21 -2.55 9.14 -7.00
N THR A 22 -3.86 8.98 -7.16
CA THR A 22 -4.87 9.66 -6.35
C THR A 22 -5.41 8.69 -5.32
N ILE A 23 -5.15 8.95 -4.05
CA ILE A 23 -5.63 8.12 -2.92
C ILE A 23 -6.94 8.73 -2.40
N ARG A 24 -8.03 7.97 -2.47
CA ARG A 24 -9.34 8.36 -1.92
C ARG A 24 -9.50 7.92 -0.48
N THR A 25 -9.03 6.73 -0.14
CA THR A 25 -9.11 6.19 1.22
C THR A 25 -7.97 5.23 1.47
N MET A 26 -7.33 5.33 2.64
CA MET A 26 -6.36 4.35 3.12
C MET A 26 -6.61 4.12 4.62
N ASN A 27 -7.27 3.02 4.96
CA ASN A 27 -7.58 2.64 6.34
C ASN A 27 -6.85 1.36 6.71
N VAL A 28 -5.59 1.49 7.15
CA VAL A 28 -4.68 0.35 7.40
C VAL A 28 -5.04 -0.35 8.72
N ARG A 29 -6.07 -1.18 8.66
CA ARG A 29 -6.54 -2.07 9.74
C ARG A 29 -7.24 -3.28 9.12
N GLU A 30 -7.41 -4.34 9.88
CA GLU A 30 -8.24 -5.46 9.45
C GLU A 30 -9.68 -5.01 9.14
N GLY A 31 -10.21 -5.46 8.01
CA GLY A 31 -11.49 -5.02 7.44
C GLY A 31 -11.47 -3.58 6.90
N GLY A 32 -10.31 -2.92 6.86
CA GLY A 32 -10.15 -1.61 6.26
C GLY A 32 -10.11 -1.65 4.73
N ILE A 33 -10.24 -0.47 4.13
CA ILE A 33 -10.26 -0.29 2.67
C ILE A 33 -9.04 0.52 2.25
N PHE A 34 -8.48 0.17 1.10
CA PHE A 34 -7.54 1.00 0.36
C PHE A 34 -8.07 1.24 -1.06
N ASP A 35 -8.44 2.48 -1.33
CA ASP A 35 -9.08 2.92 -2.57
C ASP A 35 -8.23 4.03 -3.21
N PHE A 36 -7.70 3.75 -4.40
CA PHE A 36 -6.86 4.68 -5.14
C PHE A 36 -7.05 4.51 -6.66
N THR A 37 -6.70 5.55 -7.42
CA THR A 37 -6.55 5.46 -8.87
C THR A 37 -5.10 5.72 -9.21
N MET A 38 -4.54 4.86 -10.05
CA MET A 38 -3.21 5.02 -10.61
C MET A 38 -3.33 5.60 -12.02
N HIS A 39 -2.67 6.72 -12.26
CA HIS A 39 -2.68 7.45 -13.52
C HIS A 39 -1.36 7.22 -14.26
N THR A 40 -1.43 6.78 -15.50
CA THR A 40 -0.27 6.69 -16.39
C THR A 40 0.08 8.04 -16.99
N THR A 41 1.27 8.13 -17.58
CA THR A 41 1.68 9.29 -18.39
C THR A 41 0.86 9.45 -19.67
N ASP A 42 0.25 8.38 -20.19
CA ASP A 42 -0.62 8.41 -21.36
C ASP A 42 -2.08 8.83 -21.06
N GLY A 43 -2.40 9.07 -19.79
CA GLY A 43 -3.73 9.50 -19.33
C GLY A 43 -4.71 8.36 -19.06
N THR A 44 -4.24 7.11 -19.10
CA THR A 44 -5.03 5.94 -18.69
C THR A 44 -5.12 5.86 -17.16
N ASP A 45 -6.34 5.67 -16.67
CA ASP A 45 -6.64 5.52 -15.25
C ASP A 45 -6.90 4.06 -14.89
N PHE A 46 -6.21 3.57 -13.86
CA PHE A 46 -6.41 2.25 -13.28
C PHE A 46 -7.00 2.38 -11.87
N VAL A 47 -8.29 2.10 -11.74
CA VAL A 47 -8.98 2.05 -10.45
C VAL A 47 -8.51 0.82 -9.68
N ASN A 48 -8.15 1.04 -8.42
CA ASN A 48 -7.64 0.02 -7.52
C ASN A 48 -8.43 0.11 -6.21
N TYR A 49 -9.12 -0.98 -5.87
CA TYR A 49 -9.90 -1.07 -4.65
C TYR A 49 -9.58 -2.36 -3.91
N TYR A 50 -9.03 -2.22 -2.71
CA TYR A 50 -8.55 -3.33 -1.88
C TYR A 50 -9.24 -3.37 -0.53
N HIS A 51 -9.47 -4.59 -0.04
CA HIS A 51 -9.82 -4.86 1.35
C HIS A 51 -8.62 -5.43 2.08
N TYR A 52 -8.26 -4.87 3.24
CA TYR A 52 -7.29 -5.48 4.15
C TYR A 52 -7.96 -6.63 4.90
N THR A 53 -7.60 -7.86 4.56
CA THR A 53 -8.22 -9.07 5.13
C THR A 53 -7.49 -9.58 6.36
N GLU A 54 -6.18 -9.36 6.47
CA GLU A 54 -5.39 -9.70 7.66
C GLU A 54 -4.23 -8.70 7.79
N ILE A 55 -3.99 -8.20 9.01
CA ILE A 55 -2.84 -7.35 9.32
C ILE A 55 -2.19 -7.84 10.62
N LYS A 56 -0.96 -8.34 10.51
CA LYS A 56 -0.07 -8.59 11.65
C LYS A 56 1.11 -7.62 11.56
N PRO A 57 1.21 -6.63 12.45
CA PRO A 57 2.27 -5.62 12.39
C PRO A 57 3.66 -6.26 12.28
N LEU A 58 4.47 -5.78 11.33
CA LEU A 58 5.84 -6.25 11.07
C LEU A 58 5.98 -7.74 10.68
N GLU A 59 4.88 -8.46 10.47
CA GLU A 59 4.90 -9.90 10.19
C GLU A 59 4.13 -10.24 8.91
N LYS A 60 2.92 -9.70 8.74
CA LYS A 60 2.01 -10.13 7.66
C LYS A 60 1.02 -9.06 7.24
N LEU A 61 0.74 -9.00 5.94
CA LEU A 61 -0.31 -8.17 5.35
C LEU A 61 -0.99 -8.98 4.23
N ILE A 62 -2.30 -9.19 4.36
CA ILE A 62 -3.12 -9.77 3.30
C ILE A 62 -4.15 -8.74 2.86
N MET A 63 -4.27 -8.55 1.55
CA MET A 63 -5.31 -7.72 0.95
C MET A 63 -5.91 -8.36 -0.30
N SER A 64 -7.19 -8.09 -0.53
CA SER A 64 -7.95 -8.63 -1.67
C SER A 64 -8.34 -7.50 -2.62
N HIS A 65 -7.95 -7.61 -3.88
CA HIS A 65 -8.35 -6.72 -4.95
C HIS A 65 -9.80 -7.00 -5.37
N GLN A 66 -10.65 -5.99 -5.29
CA GLN A 66 -12.08 -6.14 -5.58
C GLN A 66 -12.43 -5.81 -7.03
N GLU A 67 -11.58 -5.07 -7.74
CA GLU A 67 -11.75 -4.78 -9.17
C GLU A 67 -11.22 -5.93 -10.04
N HIS A 68 -11.65 -5.98 -11.30
CA HIS A 68 -11.18 -6.99 -12.23
C HIS A 68 -9.81 -6.63 -12.82
N PRO A 69 -8.90 -7.61 -12.97
CA PRO A 69 -9.01 -8.98 -12.48
C PRO A 69 -8.89 -9.02 -10.94
N LYS A 70 -9.71 -9.86 -10.31
CA LYS A 70 -9.67 -10.06 -8.85
C LYS A 70 -8.50 -10.96 -8.49
N PHE A 71 -7.72 -10.56 -7.50
CA PHE A 71 -6.62 -11.34 -6.95
C PHE A 71 -6.39 -10.97 -5.50
N ASN A 72 -5.61 -11.80 -4.79
CA ASN A 72 -5.18 -11.52 -3.44
C ASN A 72 -3.67 -11.23 -3.45
N ILE A 73 -3.26 -10.30 -2.60
CA ILE A 73 -1.85 -10.03 -2.28
C ILE A 73 -1.63 -10.52 -0.87
N GLU A 74 -0.60 -11.34 -0.69
CA GLU A 74 -0.11 -11.78 0.61
C GLU A 74 1.36 -11.40 0.72
N VAL A 75 1.69 -10.66 1.78
CA VAL A 75 3.04 -10.21 2.09
C VAL A 75 3.41 -10.74 3.46
N GLU A 76 4.50 -11.48 3.53
CA GLU A 76 5.14 -11.88 4.77
C GLU A 76 6.44 -11.10 4.94
N LEU A 77 6.66 -10.56 6.14
CA LEU A 77 7.82 -9.77 6.48
C LEU A 77 8.69 -10.58 7.44
N PHE A 78 9.96 -10.76 7.06
CA PHE A 78 10.94 -11.43 7.89
C PHE A 78 11.92 -10.41 8.45
N PRO A 79 12.22 -10.44 9.76
CA PRO A 79 13.22 -9.54 10.33
C PRO A 79 14.58 -9.81 9.69
N LYS A 80 15.28 -8.76 9.26
CA LYS A 80 16.63 -8.86 8.71
C LYS A 80 17.60 -8.01 9.53
N GLY A 81 18.18 -8.64 10.57
CA GLY A 81 19.11 -8.01 11.49
C GLY A 81 18.47 -6.92 12.36
N GLU A 82 19.28 -6.28 13.23
CA GLU A 82 18.84 -5.21 14.14
C GLU A 82 19.23 -3.81 13.67
N GLN A 83 19.85 -3.67 12.50
CA GLN A 83 20.60 -2.44 12.17
C GLN A 83 19.78 -1.47 11.32
N THR A 84 19.42 -0.35 11.94
CA THR A 84 19.05 0.87 11.24
C THR A 84 20.33 1.67 11.00
N LYS A 85 20.80 1.73 9.75
CA LYS A 85 21.86 2.67 9.34
C LYS A 85 21.18 3.92 8.80
N VAL A 86 21.26 5.00 9.56
CA VAL A 86 20.99 6.37 9.11
C VAL A 86 22.32 6.96 8.64
N THR A 87 22.39 7.43 7.41
CA THR A 87 23.48 8.29 6.90
C THR A 87 22.87 9.45 6.17
#